data_AF-A0A5B8VQX6-F1
#
_entry.id   AF-A0A5B8VQX6-F1
#
_cell.length_a   1.000
_cell.length_b   1.000
_cell.length_c   1.000
_cell.angle_alpha   90.00
_cell.angle_beta   90.00
_cell.angle_gamma   90.00
#
_symmetry.space_group_name_H-M   'P 1'
#
loop_
_entity.id
_entity.type
_entity.pdbx_description
1 polymer ?
#
loop_
_entity_poly.entity_id
_entity_poly.type
_entity_poly.pdbx_seq_one_letter_code
_entity_poly.pdbx_strand_id
1 'polypeptide(L)'
;MAKWGAIDLSGSKDPRWFELERRIVLSQYLMAINASGNYPPQETGLVNNSWYGRFHYEMYWWHAAHYSLWDRWPLLESSLHVYQDNLASSIKRAKLQGYQGARWPKCTGTDGREWPDVTHAFLIWQQPHPIFFAELDYRAHPNPQTLKKWAKIVEQTADFMASYAFYDQGRKQYVLGPPIKQSLKTMRR
;
A
#
# COMPACT_ATOMS: atom_id res chain seq x y z
N MET A 1 0.28 8.13 26.17
CA MET A 1 -0.62 7.56 25.14
C MET A 1 -0.84 6.10 25.47
N ALA A 2 -2.07 5.61 25.34
CA ALA A 2 -2.33 4.17 25.40
C ALA A 2 -1.44 3.48 24.35
N LYS A 3 -0.96 2.26 24.61
CA LYS A 3 -0.04 1.59 23.67
C LYS A 3 -0.76 0.64 22.71
N TRP A 4 -2.05 0.39 22.93
CA TRP A 4 -2.87 -0.58 22.18
C TRP A 4 -4.37 -0.28 22.40
N GLY A 5 -5.17 -0.42 21.35
CA GLY A 5 -6.64 -0.40 21.42
C GLY A 5 -7.27 -1.76 21.14
N ALA A 6 -8.44 -1.99 21.75
CA ALA A 6 -9.38 -3.04 21.40
C ALA A 6 -10.79 -2.43 21.30
N ILE A 7 -11.62 -2.98 20.42
CA ILE A 7 -13.01 -2.55 20.29
C ILE A 7 -13.87 -3.28 21.33
N ASP A 8 -14.82 -2.57 21.92
CA ASP A 8 -15.86 -3.12 22.79
C ASP A 8 -17.22 -2.86 22.12
N LEU A 9 -17.91 -3.93 21.76
CA LEU A 9 -19.22 -3.89 21.11
C LEU A 9 -20.36 -4.30 22.06
N SER A 10 -20.10 -4.47 23.35
CA SER A 10 -21.08 -4.89 24.35
C SER A 10 -22.28 -3.92 24.50
N GLY A 11 -22.12 -2.67 24.06
CA GLY A 11 -23.21 -1.69 23.98
C GLY A 11 -24.20 -1.89 22.82
N SER A 12 -23.95 -2.85 21.93
CA SER A 12 -24.83 -3.15 20.79
C SER A 12 -26.10 -3.87 21.23
N LYS A 13 -27.23 -3.54 20.59
CA LYS A 13 -28.51 -4.25 20.77
C LYS A 13 -28.61 -5.53 19.95
N ASP A 14 -27.73 -5.74 18.97
CA ASP A 14 -27.70 -6.96 18.17
C ASP A 14 -27.06 -8.09 18.99
N PRO A 15 -27.74 -9.24 19.18
CA PRO A 15 -27.22 -10.33 20.02
C PRO A 15 -25.92 -10.94 19.48
N ARG A 16 -25.53 -10.67 18.22
CA ARG A 16 -24.32 -11.22 17.59
C ARG A 16 -23.07 -10.35 17.81
N TRP A 17 -23.17 -9.30 18.62
CA TRP A 17 -22.08 -8.33 18.83
C TRP A 17 -20.76 -8.99 19.23
N PHE A 18 -20.82 -10.01 20.10
CA PHE A 18 -19.64 -10.71 20.61
C PHE A 18 -18.90 -11.49 19.51
N GLU A 19 -19.62 -11.99 18.51
CA GLU A 19 -19.02 -12.71 17.37
C GLU A 19 -18.31 -11.74 16.43
N LEU A 20 -18.87 -10.54 16.23
CA LEU A 20 -18.20 -9.49 15.45
C LEU A 20 -16.94 -8.98 16.17
N GLU A 21 -17.04 -8.74 17.47
CA GLU A 21 -15.89 -8.35 18.30
C GLU A 21 -14.79 -9.41 18.25
N ARG A 22 -15.14 -10.68 18.45
CA ARG A 22 -14.20 -11.82 18.32
C ARG A 22 -13.51 -11.84 16.96
N ARG A 23 -14.23 -11.57 15.86
CA ARG A 23 -13.66 -11.51 14.50
C ARG A 23 -12.71 -10.33 14.32
N ILE A 24 -13.01 -9.18 14.91
CA ILE A 24 -12.13 -7.99 14.86
C ILE A 24 -10.84 -8.25 15.63
N VAL A 25 -10.91 -8.87 16.81
CA VAL A 25 -9.72 -9.23 17.58
C VAL A 25 -8.91 -10.31 16.85
N LEU A 26 -9.58 -11.34 16.33
CA LEU A 26 -8.93 -12.41 15.58
C LEU A 26 -8.25 -11.90 14.30
N SER A 27 -8.88 -11.00 13.55
CA SER A 27 -8.27 -10.45 12.33
C SER A 27 -7.02 -9.64 12.65
N GLN A 28 -7.01 -8.85 13.73
CA GLN A 28 -5.81 -8.14 14.19
C GLN A 28 -4.68 -9.09 14.58
N TYR A 29 -4.99 -10.18 15.27
CA TYR A 29 -4.00 -11.22 15.62
C TYR A 29 -3.43 -11.90 14.37
N LEU A 30 -4.31 -12.33 13.44
CA LEU A 30 -3.90 -12.97 12.20
C LEU A 30 -3.03 -12.04 11.36
N MET A 31 -3.37 -10.75 11.31
CA MET A 31 -2.57 -9.79 10.56
C MET A 31 -1.22 -9.54 11.22
N ALA A 32 -1.16 -9.41 12.54
CA ALA A 32 0.12 -9.25 13.23
C ALA A 32 1.09 -10.39 12.87
N ILE A 33 0.64 -11.64 12.97
CA ILE A 33 1.50 -12.80 12.66
C ILE A 33 1.90 -12.85 11.19
N ASN A 34 0.98 -12.55 10.28
CA ASN A 34 1.18 -12.77 8.85
C ASN A 34 1.80 -11.57 8.13
N ALA A 35 1.73 -10.36 8.68
CA ALA A 35 1.97 -9.12 7.95
C ALA A 35 2.76 -8.04 8.68
N SER A 36 3.09 -8.16 9.98
CA SER A 36 3.86 -7.13 10.71
C SER A 36 5.37 -7.40 10.77
N GLY A 37 5.93 -8.01 9.72
CA GLY A 37 7.36 -8.26 9.62
C GLY A 37 8.19 -6.99 9.37
N ASN A 38 9.50 -7.17 9.21
CA ASN A 38 10.40 -6.08 8.79
C ASN A 38 10.22 -5.69 7.31
N TYR A 39 9.52 -6.50 6.53
CA TYR A 39 9.24 -6.22 5.12
C TYR A 39 7.76 -6.42 4.84
N PRO A 40 7.20 -5.74 3.82
CA PRO A 40 5.82 -5.97 3.41
C PRO A 40 5.59 -7.46 3.13
N PRO A 41 4.48 -8.03 3.60
CA PRO A 41 4.20 -9.43 3.34
C PRO A 41 3.94 -9.68 1.85
N GLN A 42 4.07 -10.93 1.46
CA GLN A 42 3.44 -11.43 0.23
C GLN A 42 1.91 -11.46 0.37
N GLU A 43 1.18 -11.65 -0.73
CA GLU A 43 -0.28 -11.47 -0.76
C GLU A 43 -1.02 -12.31 0.29
N THR A 44 -0.56 -13.52 0.58
CA THR A 44 -1.20 -14.42 1.56
C THR A 44 -0.43 -14.54 2.88
N GLY A 45 0.44 -13.55 3.19
CA GLY A 45 1.15 -13.50 4.46
C GLY A 45 2.14 -14.65 4.65
N LEU A 46 2.00 -15.44 5.71
CA LEU A 46 2.81 -16.64 5.96
C LEU A 46 2.03 -17.94 5.75
N VAL A 47 0.80 -17.87 5.22
CA VAL A 47 -0.12 -19.01 5.16
C VAL A 47 0.20 -19.96 4.00
N ASN A 48 0.49 -19.43 2.82
CA ASN A 48 0.82 -20.22 1.63
C ASN A 48 1.80 -19.45 0.74
N ASN A 49 2.55 -20.13 -0.12
CA ASN A 49 3.51 -19.44 -1.00
C ASN A 49 2.81 -18.92 -2.27
N SER A 50 2.10 -17.79 -2.16
CA SER A 50 1.58 -17.08 -3.33
C SER A 50 2.60 -16.07 -3.87
N TRP A 51 2.54 -15.74 -5.16
CA TRP A 51 3.46 -14.78 -5.81
C TRP A 51 4.95 -14.99 -5.47
N TYR A 52 5.35 -16.25 -5.31
CA TYR A 52 6.72 -16.65 -4.99
C TYR A 52 7.28 -16.04 -3.69
N GLY A 53 6.40 -15.70 -2.74
CA GLY A 53 6.78 -15.16 -1.43
C GLY A 53 7.38 -13.76 -1.50
N ARG A 54 7.06 -12.99 -2.55
CA ARG A 54 7.58 -11.64 -2.79
C ARG A 54 6.74 -10.59 -2.09
N PHE A 55 7.35 -9.47 -1.70
CA PHE A 55 6.66 -8.32 -1.12
C PHE A 55 5.61 -7.81 -2.10
N HIS A 56 4.34 -7.86 -1.70
CA HIS A 56 3.22 -7.54 -2.59
C HIS A 56 2.72 -6.12 -2.32
N TYR A 57 3.33 -5.13 -2.98
CA TYR A 57 3.07 -3.70 -2.75
C TYR A 57 1.60 -3.31 -2.99
N GLU A 58 0.93 -3.97 -3.94
CA GLU A 58 -0.50 -3.79 -4.21
C GLU A 58 -1.38 -4.19 -3.01
N MET A 59 -0.93 -5.14 -2.19
CA MET A 59 -1.69 -5.58 -1.01
C MET A 59 -1.21 -4.93 0.29
N TYR A 60 -0.06 -4.27 0.26
CA TYR A 60 0.58 -3.74 1.46
C TYR A 60 -0.30 -2.74 2.23
N TRP A 61 -1.04 -1.88 1.51
CA TRP A 61 -1.99 -0.97 2.15
C TRP A 61 -3.09 -1.72 2.90
N TRP A 62 -3.71 -2.72 2.28
CA TRP A 62 -4.75 -3.54 2.91
C TRP A 62 -4.23 -4.30 4.13
N HIS A 63 -2.99 -4.78 4.10
CA HIS A 63 -2.39 -5.56 5.17
C HIS A 63 -1.85 -4.74 6.35
N ALA A 64 -1.53 -3.46 6.15
CA ALA A 64 -0.74 -2.70 7.12
C ALA A 64 -1.37 -1.37 7.56
N ALA A 65 -2.17 -0.71 6.72
CA ALA A 65 -2.70 0.62 7.04
C ALA A 65 -3.53 0.63 8.34
N HIS A 66 -4.25 -0.46 8.63
CA HIS A 66 -5.08 -0.59 9.81
C HIS A 66 -4.29 -0.54 11.13
N TYR A 67 -2.99 -0.86 11.17
CA TYR A 67 -2.21 -0.80 12.41
C TYR A 67 -2.17 0.61 12.99
N SER A 68 -2.08 1.63 12.14
CA SER A 68 -2.14 3.03 12.59
C SER A 68 -3.47 3.36 13.29
N LEU A 69 -4.58 2.78 12.81
CA LEU A 69 -5.93 3.02 13.33
C LEU A 69 -6.16 2.36 14.70
N TRP A 70 -5.39 1.32 15.03
CA TRP A 70 -5.45 0.61 16.31
C TRP A 70 -4.38 1.06 17.31
N ASP A 71 -3.71 2.18 17.03
CA ASP A 71 -2.59 2.72 17.81
C ASP A 71 -1.41 1.75 17.91
N ARG A 72 -1.14 1.02 16.81
CA ARG A 72 -0.11 -0.03 16.70
C ARG A 72 1.02 0.37 15.77
N TRP A 73 1.40 1.66 15.79
CA TRP A 73 2.38 2.21 14.87
C TRP A 73 3.67 1.38 14.72
N PRO A 74 4.28 0.83 15.79
CA PRO A 74 5.50 0.03 15.66
C PRO A 74 5.37 -1.20 14.74
N LEU A 75 4.16 -1.76 14.57
CA LEU A 75 3.90 -2.88 13.66
C LEU A 75 3.84 -2.45 12.19
N LEU A 76 3.48 -1.19 11.93
CA LEU A 76 3.47 -0.61 10.59
C LEU A 76 4.86 -0.09 10.22
N GLU A 77 5.49 0.66 11.12
CA GLU A 77 6.77 1.32 10.88
C GLU A 77 7.89 0.37 10.48
N SER A 78 7.88 -0.85 11.03
CA SER A 78 8.89 -1.88 10.80
C SER A 78 9.16 -2.17 9.33
N SER A 79 8.18 -1.96 8.44
CA SER A 79 8.29 -2.25 7.01
C SER A 79 8.15 -1.03 6.10
N LEU A 80 7.91 0.18 6.64
CA LEU A 80 7.77 1.39 5.81
C LEU A 80 9.08 1.88 5.19
N HIS A 81 10.23 1.46 5.71
CA HIS A 81 11.56 1.83 5.19
C HIS A 81 11.73 1.44 3.70
N VAL A 82 11.02 0.42 3.23
CA VAL A 82 11.06 -0.06 1.84
C VAL A 82 10.76 1.01 0.79
N TYR A 83 9.98 2.04 1.13
CA TYR A 83 9.74 3.16 0.21
C TYR A 83 10.99 4.00 0.01
N GLN A 84 11.77 4.26 1.06
CA GLN A 84 13.04 4.95 0.95
C GLN A 84 14.07 4.09 0.21
N ASP A 85 14.17 2.81 0.59
CA ASP A 85 15.14 1.87 0.00
C ASP A 85 14.91 1.66 -1.50
N ASN A 86 13.64 1.57 -1.91
CA ASN A 86 13.27 1.31 -3.31
C ASN A 86 13.02 2.58 -4.12
N LEU A 87 13.25 3.78 -3.57
CA LEU A 87 12.99 5.04 -4.27
C LEU A 87 13.80 5.15 -5.56
N ALA A 88 15.10 4.90 -5.50
CA ALA A 88 15.99 5.03 -6.66
C ALA A 88 15.64 4.05 -7.79
N SER A 89 15.32 2.80 -7.45
CA SER A 89 14.91 1.79 -8.44
C SER A 89 13.54 2.14 -9.04
N SER A 90 12.65 2.74 -8.26
CA SER A 90 11.32 3.19 -8.71
C SER A 90 11.37 4.39 -9.64
N ILE A 91 12.29 5.33 -9.41
CA ILE A 91 12.56 6.43 -10.35
C ILE A 91 13.12 5.88 -11.66
N LYS A 92 14.10 4.97 -11.59
CA LYS A 92 14.66 4.33 -12.78
C LYS A 92 13.58 3.59 -13.59
N ARG A 93 12.66 2.91 -12.91
CA ARG A 93 11.53 2.18 -13.52
C ARG A 93 10.58 3.12 -14.28
N ALA A 94 10.18 4.24 -13.66
CA ALA A 94 9.35 5.25 -14.31
C ALA A 94 10.03 5.81 -15.56
N LYS A 95 11.31 6.21 -15.44
CA LYS A 95 12.09 6.76 -16.55
C LYS A 95 12.18 5.80 -17.73
N LEU A 96 12.42 4.51 -17.48
CA LEU A 96 12.49 3.49 -18.54
C LEU A 96 11.16 3.32 -19.29
N GLN A 97 10.04 3.70 -18.67
CA GLN A 97 8.71 3.64 -19.25
C GLN A 97 8.25 4.99 -19.82
N GLY A 98 9.10 6.02 -19.79
CA GLY A 98 8.78 7.37 -20.27
C GLY A 98 7.98 8.23 -19.29
N TYR A 99 7.85 7.82 -18.02
CA TYR A 99 7.17 8.59 -16.98
C TYR A 99 8.16 9.35 -16.09
N GLN A 100 7.66 10.35 -15.37
CA GLN A 100 8.40 11.07 -14.34
C GLN A 100 8.23 10.39 -12.97
N GLY A 101 8.96 10.88 -11.96
CA GLY A 101 8.76 10.46 -10.58
C GLY A 101 9.16 9.01 -10.31
N ALA A 102 8.52 8.40 -9.29
CA ALA A 102 8.76 7.04 -8.83
C ALA A 102 7.56 6.14 -9.12
N ARG A 103 7.73 5.16 -10.00
CA ARG A 103 6.76 4.07 -10.19
C ARG A 103 7.10 2.94 -9.23
N TRP A 104 6.33 2.78 -8.17
CA TRP A 104 6.52 1.72 -7.18
C TRP A 104 6.30 0.33 -7.78
N PRO A 105 7.08 -0.69 -7.38
CA PRO A 105 6.90 -2.02 -7.94
C PRO A 105 5.54 -2.61 -7.55
N LYS A 106 5.03 -3.58 -8.31
CA LYS A 106 3.86 -4.36 -7.87
C LYS A 106 4.28 -5.46 -6.91
N CYS A 107 5.29 -6.24 -7.31
CA CYS A 107 5.88 -7.29 -6.48
C CYS A 107 7.41 -7.19 -6.51
N THR A 108 8.06 -7.29 -5.35
CA THR A 108 9.53 -7.16 -5.27
C THR A 108 10.14 -7.99 -4.15
N GLY A 109 11.47 -8.12 -4.15
CA GLY A 109 12.24 -8.65 -3.03
C GLY A 109 12.91 -7.54 -2.23
N THR A 110 13.91 -7.92 -1.43
CA THR A 110 14.74 -6.97 -0.67
C THR A 110 15.67 -6.12 -1.55
N ASP A 111 15.82 -6.46 -2.83
CA ASP A 111 16.65 -5.75 -3.81
C ASP A 111 15.89 -4.64 -4.56
N GLY A 112 14.59 -4.46 -4.29
CA GLY A 112 13.76 -3.45 -4.93
C GLY A 112 13.50 -3.66 -6.43
N ARG A 113 13.94 -4.80 -6.98
CA ARG A 113 13.72 -5.15 -8.38
C ARG A 113 12.27 -5.60 -8.58
N GLU A 114 11.62 -5.11 -9.63
CA GLU A 114 10.29 -5.61 -10.00
C GLU A 114 10.41 -7.10 -10.39
N TRP A 115 9.54 -7.91 -9.81
CA TRP A 115 9.45 -9.32 -10.16
C TRP A 115 8.96 -9.48 -11.61
N PRO A 116 9.56 -10.37 -12.43
CA PRO A 116 9.17 -10.53 -13.82
C PRO A 116 7.78 -11.16 -13.93
N ASP A 117 6.78 -10.36 -14.29
CA ASP A 117 5.43 -10.81 -14.64
C ASP A 117 4.76 -9.76 -15.53
N VAL A 118 4.10 -10.21 -16.60
CA VAL A 118 3.49 -9.32 -17.60
C VAL A 118 2.34 -8.50 -17.03
N THR A 119 1.65 -8.98 -16.00
CA THR A 119 0.53 -8.28 -15.36
C THR A 119 0.98 -7.02 -14.63
N HIS A 120 2.24 -6.95 -14.20
CA HIS A 120 2.78 -5.82 -13.43
C HIS A 120 2.85 -4.53 -14.26
N ALA A 121 2.93 -4.65 -15.59
CA ALA A 121 2.91 -3.51 -16.50
C ALA A 121 1.54 -2.79 -16.49
N PHE A 122 0.46 -3.53 -16.23
CA PHE A 122 -0.92 -3.06 -16.39
C PHE A 122 -1.61 -2.66 -15.08
N LEU A 123 -0.92 -2.79 -13.94
CA LEU A 123 -1.46 -2.51 -12.61
C LEU A 123 -0.71 -1.34 -11.95
N ILE A 124 -1.49 -0.48 -11.31
CA ILE A 124 -1.01 0.78 -10.69
C ILE A 124 -1.64 1.06 -9.32
N TRP A 125 -2.35 0.08 -8.74
CA TRP A 125 -3.16 0.30 -7.53
C TRP A 125 -2.33 0.72 -6.32
N GLN A 126 -1.07 0.31 -6.28
CA GLN A 126 -0.12 0.59 -5.21
C GLN A 126 0.49 2.00 -5.23
N GLN A 127 0.39 2.69 -6.36
CA GLN A 127 1.10 3.95 -6.58
C GLN A 127 0.74 5.04 -5.55
N PRO A 128 -0.52 5.22 -5.10
CA PRO A 128 -0.84 6.21 -4.07
C PRO A 128 -0.49 5.77 -2.63
N HIS A 129 -0.14 4.51 -2.38
CA HIS A 129 0.07 4.00 -1.02
C HIS A 129 1.09 4.81 -0.18
N PRO A 130 2.28 5.20 -0.69
CA PRO A 130 3.25 5.96 0.11
C PRO A 130 2.70 7.32 0.58
N ILE A 131 1.87 8.00 -0.21
CA ILE A 131 1.24 9.27 0.19
C ILE A 131 0.28 9.02 1.36
N PHE A 132 -0.49 7.94 1.30
CA PHE A 132 -1.38 7.57 2.40
C PHE A 132 -0.61 7.21 3.67
N PHE A 133 0.47 6.43 3.56
CA PHE A 133 1.30 6.09 4.71
C PHE A 133 2.03 7.31 5.31
N ALA A 134 2.46 8.26 4.48
CA ALA A 134 3.01 9.52 4.95
C ALA A 134 2.00 10.31 5.81
N GLU A 135 0.74 10.36 5.39
CA GLU A 135 -0.33 11.00 6.16
C GLU A 135 -0.59 10.27 7.49
N LEU A 136 -0.60 8.93 7.49
CA LEU A 136 -0.73 8.16 8.73
C LEU A 136 0.43 8.41 9.70
N ASP A 137 1.67 8.47 9.19
CA ASP A 137 2.85 8.79 10.00
C ASP A 137 2.75 10.20 10.56
N TYR A 138 2.35 11.18 9.76
CA TYR A 138 2.22 12.57 10.21
C TYR A 138 1.12 12.73 11.27
N ARG A 139 0.00 12.02 11.16
CA ARG A 139 -1.06 12.02 12.18
C ARG A 139 -0.59 11.43 13.50
N ALA A 140 0.21 10.36 13.46
CA ALA A 140 0.79 9.75 14.65
C ALA A 140 1.96 10.58 15.24
N HIS A 141 2.73 11.23 14.36
CA HIS A 141 3.96 11.96 14.67
C HIS A 141 4.02 13.30 13.91
N PRO A 142 3.27 14.33 14.35
CA PRO A 142 3.15 15.60 13.64
C PRO A 142 4.39 16.49 13.87
N ASN A 143 5.54 16.07 13.34
CA ASN A 143 6.81 16.75 13.53
C ASN A 143 7.59 16.93 12.21
N PRO A 144 8.58 17.86 12.18
CA PRO A 144 9.39 18.10 10.98
C PRO A 144 10.20 16.90 10.50
N GLN A 145 10.57 15.97 11.40
CA GLN A 145 11.33 14.78 11.05
C GLN A 145 10.49 13.83 10.18
N THR A 146 9.20 13.66 10.48
CA THR A 146 8.25 12.90 9.67
C THR A 146 8.08 13.53 8.29
N LEU A 147 7.93 14.86 8.21
CA LEU A 147 7.85 15.56 6.93
C LEU A 147 9.11 15.33 6.09
N LYS A 148 10.30 15.42 6.69
CA LYS A 148 11.57 15.18 6.01
C LYS A 148 11.72 13.73 5.54
N LYS A 149 11.28 12.76 6.35
CA LYS A 149 11.27 11.32 6.02
C LYS A 149 10.47 11.05 4.73
N TRP A 150 9.33 11.71 4.56
CA TRP A 150 8.41 11.43 3.46
C TRP A 150 8.50 12.38 2.26
N ALA A 151 9.08 13.57 2.41
CA ALA A 151 9.07 14.63 1.38
C ALA A 151 9.41 14.12 -0.02
N LYS A 152 10.59 13.51 -0.20
CA LYS A 152 11.02 13.06 -1.53
C LYS A 152 10.19 11.89 -2.06
N ILE A 153 9.72 11.00 -1.17
CA ILE A 153 8.87 9.87 -1.53
C ILE A 153 7.52 10.39 -2.06
N VAL A 154 6.90 11.33 -1.35
CA VAL A 154 5.63 11.95 -1.72
C VAL A 154 5.76 12.73 -3.04
N GLU A 155 6.79 13.57 -3.17
CA GLU A 155 7.06 14.32 -4.40
C GLU A 155 7.19 13.39 -5.62
N GLN A 156 8.08 12.39 -5.53
CA GLN A 156 8.32 11.49 -6.67
C GLN A 156 7.10 10.61 -6.96
N THR A 157 6.34 10.22 -5.93
CA THR A 157 5.08 9.49 -6.14
C THR A 157 4.06 10.37 -6.88
N ALA A 158 3.92 11.63 -6.48
CA ALA A 158 3.02 12.58 -7.11
C ALA A 158 3.43 12.88 -8.57
N ASP A 159 4.73 13.07 -8.83
CA ASP A 159 5.28 13.27 -10.18
C ASP A 159 4.95 12.08 -11.11
N PHE A 160 5.06 10.84 -10.59
CA PHE A 160 4.67 9.66 -11.36
C PHE A 160 3.17 9.66 -11.64
N MET A 161 2.34 9.83 -10.60
CA MET A 161 0.89 9.82 -10.76
C MET A 161 0.40 10.89 -11.74
N ALA A 162 0.98 12.10 -11.69
CA ALA A 162 0.66 13.19 -12.59
C ALA A 162 1.11 12.91 -14.03
N SER A 163 2.33 12.38 -14.23
CA SER A 163 2.85 12.05 -15.57
C SER A 163 2.20 10.82 -16.19
N TYR A 164 1.62 9.93 -15.37
CA TYR A 164 0.89 8.76 -15.83
C TYR A 164 -0.51 9.09 -16.33
N ALA A 165 -1.16 10.09 -15.74
CA ALA A 165 -2.47 10.56 -16.20
C ALA A 165 -2.36 11.23 -17.58
N PHE A 166 -3.28 10.89 -18.48
CA PHE A 166 -3.34 11.46 -19.83
C PHE A 166 -4.56 12.37 -19.98
N TYR A 167 -4.38 13.55 -20.57
CA TYR A 167 -5.51 14.45 -20.84
C TYR A 167 -6.23 14.04 -22.14
N ASP A 168 -7.45 13.51 -21.98
CA ASP A 168 -8.34 13.20 -23.11
C ASP A 168 -9.00 14.50 -23.60
N GLN A 169 -8.53 15.01 -24.75
CA GLN A 169 -9.05 16.25 -25.35
C GLN A 169 -10.53 16.16 -25.74
N GLY A 170 -11.00 14.99 -26.18
CA GLY A 170 -12.39 14.79 -26.57
C GLY A 170 -13.33 14.84 -25.36
N ARG A 171 -12.90 14.29 -24.23
CA ARG A 171 -13.64 14.31 -22.95
C ARG A 171 -13.34 15.51 -22.06
N LYS A 172 -12.32 16.31 -22.40
CA LYS A 172 -11.81 17.44 -21.61
C LYS A 172 -11.46 17.08 -20.16
N GLN A 173 -10.91 15.89 -19.93
CA GLN A 173 -10.58 15.41 -18.59
C GLN A 173 -9.32 14.53 -18.59
N TYR A 174 -8.64 14.46 -17.45
CA TYR A 174 -7.57 13.48 -17.26
C TYR A 174 -8.14 12.08 -17.06
N VAL A 175 -7.56 11.10 -17.74
CA VAL A 175 -7.94 9.69 -17.65
C VAL A 175 -6.70 8.85 -17.36
N LEU A 176 -6.93 7.75 -16.63
CA LEU A 176 -5.98 6.66 -16.52
C LEU A 176 -6.23 5.76 -17.74
N GLY A 177 -5.57 6.07 -18.86
CA GLY A 177 -5.81 5.45 -20.17
C GLY A 177 -5.33 4.00 -20.27
N PRO A 178 -5.69 3.28 -21.33
CA PRO A 178 -5.12 1.96 -21.59
C PRO A 178 -3.59 2.01 -21.73
N PRO A 179 -2.87 0.93 -21.39
CA PRO A 179 -3.38 -0.38 -20.99
C PRO A 179 -3.42 -0.53 -19.46
N ILE A 180 -4.53 -0.18 -18.81
CA ILE A 180 -4.76 -0.51 -17.41
C ILE A 180 -5.67 -1.73 -17.34
N LYS A 181 -5.20 -2.76 -16.65
CA LYS A 181 -6.02 -3.93 -16.36
C LYS A 181 -6.99 -3.58 -15.24
N GLN A 182 -8.27 -3.42 -15.58
CA GLN A 182 -9.35 -3.43 -14.59
C GLN A 182 -9.70 -4.90 -14.29
N SER A 183 -9.98 -5.24 -13.03
CA SER A 183 -10.29 -6.62 -12.63
C SER A 183 -11.66 -7.12 -13.09
N LEU A 184 -12.40 -6.38 -13.94
CA LEU A 184 -13.75 -6.76 -14.35
C LEU A 184 -13.91 -6.78 -15.87
N LYS A 185 -14.34 -7.96 -16.34
CA LYS A 185 -14.95 -8.19 -17.65
C LYS A 185 -15.85 -7.02 -18.02
N THR A 186 -15.38 -6.18 -18.92
CA THR A 186 -16.29 -5.44 -19.80
C THR A 186 -16.14 -6.03 -21.19
N MET A 187 -16.63 -7.26 -21.36
CA MET A 187 -17.18 -7.63 -22.65
C MET A 187 -18.38 -6.70 -22.86
N ARG A 188 -18.15 -5.58 -23.55
CA ARG A 188 -19.22 -4.93 -24.31
C ARG A 188 -19.52 -5.86 -25.49
N ARG A 189 -20.70 -6.45 -25.50
CA ARG A 189 -21.46 -6.58 -26.76
C ARG A 189 -22.22 -5.27 -26.95
#